data_AF-A0A6P8Y754-F1
#
_entry.id   AF-A0A6P8Y754-F1
#
_cell.length_a   1.000
_cell.length_b   1.000
_cell.length_c   1.000
_cell.angle_alpha   90.00
_cell.angle_beta   90.00
_cell.angle_gamma   90.00
#
_symmetry.space_group_name_H-M   'P 1'
#
loop_
_entity.id
_entity.type
_entity.pdbx_description
1 polymer ?
#
loop_
_entity_poly.entity_id
_entity_poly.type
_entity_poly.pdbx_seq_one_letter_code
_entity_poly.pdbx_strand_id
1 'polypeptide(L)'
;MARTKGSGKSTAPKKPWKKILYGSREYPDNYTDSSFLQELRTNVHVHTVSFREAILGAGRVTNAICIVVLFSIVFVYLYNQLVDANTVFVYSCAGSILGYLWYRSQSDFQNGYWTCFYRDARMVAIFLSVGFASSPILKTLTETISTDTIYAMTVFMMLLHLCFKDYGVSPALVSSSLSFNAAIFGSICLASRLASSFHAFVLLSLSVEAFVLLPLLMVEAGRSLCILILVISVTIGALWSLSPPMTVFFVLLICFVNLICPIWFLKWQIHKENIYGPWDEAVVEDADNIVS
;
A
#
# COMPACT_ATOMS: atom_id res chain seq x y z
N MET A 1 -37.13 42.18 -58.52
CA MET A 1 -38.13 41.34 -57.83
C MET A 1 -38.00 39.92 -58.36
N ALA A 2 -37.27 39.02 -57.68
CA ALA A 2 -37.22 37.60 -58.02
C ALA A 2 -36.93 36.82 -56.73
N ARG A 3 -38.02 36.32 -56.13
CA ARG A 3 -38.06 35.56 -54.88
C ARG A 3 -37.59 34.14 -55.21
N THR A 4 -36.37 33.79 -54.82
CA THR A 4 -35.87 32.42 -54.89
C THR A 4 -36.72 31.54 -53.99
N LYS A 5 -37.50 30.66 -54.62
CA LYS A 5 -38.33 29.65 -53.97
C LYS A 5 -37.44 28.75 -53.12
N GLY A 6 -37.66 28.75 -51.80
CA GLY A 6 -37.10 27.76 -50.90
C GLY A 6 -37.48 26.36 -51.39
N SER A 7 -36.46 25.56 -51.66
CA SER A 7 -36.59 24.13 -51.92
C SER A 7 -37.37 23.49 -50.77
N GLY A 8 -38.51 22.87 -51.10
CA GLY A 8 -39.30 22.11 -50.13
C GLY A 8 -38.46 20.99 -49.56
N LYS A 9 -38.29 20.96 -48.22
CA LYS A 9 -37.74 19.81 -47.51
C LYS A 9 -38.61 18.60 -47.84
N SER A 10 -38.07 17.65 -48.61
CA SER A 10 -38.69 16.34 -48.76
C SER A 10 -38.72 15.66 -47.38
N THR A 11 -39.92 15.38 -46.89
CA THR A 11 -40.14 14.64 -45.65
C THR A 11 -40.08 13.15 -45.95
N ALA A 12 -38.95 12.67 -46.46
CA ALA A 12 -38.67 11.24 -46.42
C ALA A 12 -38.47 10.84 -44.94
N PRO A 13 -39.07 9.74 -44.46
CA PRO A 13 -38.86 9.30 -43.09
C PRO A 13 -37.37 9.00 -42.89
N LYS A 14 -36.74 9.67 -41.92
CA LYS A 14 -35.35 9.39 -41.56
C LYS A 14 -35.21 7.93 -41.18
N LYS A 15 -34.13 7.27 -41.60
CA LYS A 15 -33.89 5.89 -41.20
C LYS A 15 -33.72 5.83 -39.67
N PRO A 16 -34.16 4.75 -39.01
CA PRO A 16 -33.95 4.60 -37.57
C PRO A 16 -32.46 4.64 -37.27
N TRP A 17 -32.10 5.38 -36.20
CA TRP A 17 -30.72 5.51 -35.76
C TRP A 17 -30.15 4.13 -35.38
N LYS A 18 -28.87 3.90 -35.68
CA LYS A 18 -28.15 2.68 -35.35
C LYS A 18 -26.81 3.03 -34.73
N LYS A 19 -26.45 2.37 -33.63
CA LYS A 19 -25.16 2.51 -32.95
C LYS A 19 -24.06 1.79 -33.75
N ILE A 20 -23.54 2.42 -34.79
CA ILE A 20 -22.44 1.90 -35.61
C ILE A 20 -21.35 2.95 -35.68
N LEU A 21 -20.10 2.56 -35.39
CA LEU A 21 -18.97 3.47 -35.35
C LEU A 21 -18.68 4.08 -36.74
N TYR A 22 -18.79 3.27 -37.80
CA TYR A 22 -18.55 3.67 -39.19
C TYR A 22 -19.78 3.43 -40.08
N GLY A 23 -20.33 4.50 -40.67
CA GLY A 23 -21.48 4.45 -41.59
C GLY A 23 -21.84 5.83 -42.14
N SER A 24 -22.65 5.90 -43.19
CA SER A 24 -23.16 7.17 -43.73
C SER A 24 -24.16 7.80 -42.74
N ARG A 25 -23.75 8.88 -42.05
CA ARG A 25 -24.51 9.47 -40.94
C ARG A 25 -25.54 10.48 -41.46
N GLU A 26 -26.83 10.16 -41.31
CA GLU A 26 -27.96 11.09 -41.48
C GLU A 26 -28.24 11.93 -40.22
N TYR A 27 -27.52 11.65 -39.12
CA TYR A 27 -27.67 12.26 -37.80
C TYR A 27 -26.37 12.98 -37.39
N PRO A 28 -26.45 14.12 -36.67
CA PRO A 28 -25.28 14.84 -36.21
C PRO A 28 -24.47 14.02 -35.19
N ASP A 29 -23.17 14.29 -35.06
CA ASP A 29 -22.25 13.49 -34.24
C ASP A 29 -22.58 13.48 -32.74
N ASN A 30 -23.30 14.49 -32.25
CA ASN A 30 -23.77 14.59 -30.87
C ASN A 30 -25.20 14.07 -30.68
N TYR A 31 -25.77 13.35 -31.66
CA TYR A 31 -27.11 12.79 -31.54
C TYR A 31 -27.11 11.58 -30.61
N THR A 32 -27.97 11.63 -29.60
CA THR A 32 -28.27 10.52 -28.68
C THR A 32 -29.71 10.08 -28.90
N ASP A 33 -29.93 8.77 -29.06
CA ASP A 33 -31.27 8.24 -29.26
C ASP A 33 -32.14 8.35 -28.00
N SER A 34 -33.45 8.48 -28.17
CA SER A 34 -34.42 8.51 -27.07
C SER A 34 -34.42 7.22 -26.21
N SER A 35 -34.00 6.08 -26.76
CA SER A 35 -33.88 4.82 -26.02
C SER A 35 -32.60 4.75 -25.17
N PHE A 36 -31.67 5.70 -25.30
CA PHE A 36 -30.34 5.63 -24.69
C PHE A 36 -30.38 5.42 -23.16
N LEU A 37 -31.21 6.19 -22.45
CA LEU A 37 -31.35 6.04 -21.00
C LEU A 37 -32.19 4.82 -20.59
N GLN A 38 -32.90 4.19 -21.53
CA GLN A 38 -33.64 2.95 -21.25
C GLN A 38 -32.69 1.77 -21.06
N GLU A 39 -31.46 1.87 -21.57
CA GLU A 39 -30.40 0.87 -21.42
C GLU A 39 -29.53 1.11 -20.17
N LEU A 40 -29.84 2.13 -19.36
CA LEU A 40 -29.15 2.40 -18.10
C LEU A 40 -29.46 1.27 -17.10
N ARG A 41 -28.40 0.65 -16.59
CA ARG A 41 -28.47 -0.42 -15.58
C ARG A 41 -27.72 0.01 -14.33
N THR A 42 -28.42 0.09 -13.21
CA THR A 42 -27.77 0.33 -11.93
C THR A 42 -27.34 -0.99 -11.29
N ASN A 43 -26.20 -1.01 -10.60
CA ASN A 43 -25.82 -2.06 -9.66
C ASN A 43 -25.64 -3.47 -10.28
N VAL A 44 -25.24 -3.56 -11.54
CA VAL A 44 -25.07 -4.84 -12.27
C VAL A 44 -23.98 -5.74 -11.65
N HIS A 45 -22.89 -5.15 -11.16
CA HIS A 45 -21.74 -5.87 -10.58
C HIS A 45 -21.52 -5.50 -9.10
N VAL A 46 -22.58 -5.47 -8.29
CA VAL A 46 -22.42 -5.21 -6.84
C VAL A 46 -21.79 -6.43 -6.17
N HIS A 47 -20.48 -6.35 -5.92
CA HIS A 47 -19.79 -7.28 -5.04
C HIS A 47 -20.11 -6.94 -3.58
N THR A 48 -20.71 -7.87 -2.85
CA THR A 48 -20.95 -7.70 -1.41
C THR A 48 -19.80 -8.33 -0.63
N VAL A 49 -19.12 -7.54 0.21
CA VAL A 49 -18.04 -8.03 1.05
C VAL A 49 -18.64 -8.71 2.27
N SER A 50 -18.18 -9.92 2.58
CA SER A 50 -18.57 -10.62 3.80
C SER A 50 -17.89 -10.02 5.03
N PHE A 51 -18.45 -10.24 6.23
CA PHE A 51 -17.84 -9.75 7.47
C PHE A 51 -16.41 -10.28 7.69
N ARG A 52 -16.16 -11.54 7.29
CA ARG A 52 -14.84 -12.15 7.39
C ARG A 52 -13.83 -11.46 6.48
N GLU A 53 -14.21 -11.16 5.24
CA GLU A 53 -13.35 -10.43 4.31
C GLU A 53 -13.09 -9.00 4.78
N ALA A 54 -14.10 -8.34 5.37
CA ALA A 54 -13.93 -7.01 5.96
C ALA A 54 -12.93 -7.03 7.14
N ILE A 55 -12.99 -8.03 8.02
CA ILE A 55 -12.01 -8.22 9.10
C ILE A 55 -10.62 -8.53 8.53
N LEU A 56 -10.51 -9.41 7.52
CA LEU A 56 -9.22 -9.72 6.90
C LEU A 56 -8.61 -8.49 6.22
N GLY A 57 -9.44 -7.65 5.58
CA GLY A 57 -9.03 -6.36 5.02
C GLY A 57 -8.53 -5.39 6.10
N ALA A 58 -9.27 -5.23 7.19
CA ALA A 58 -8.82 -4.45 8.35
C ALA A 58 -7.56 -5.02 9.01
N GLY A 59 -7.38 -6.34 8.97
CA GLY A 59 -6.19 -7.05 9.42
C GLY A 59 -4.94 -6.64 8.66
N ARG A 60 -5.02 -6.39 7.34
CA ARG A 60 -3.88 -5.89 6.55
C ARG A 60 -3.42 -4.51 7.01
N VAL A 61 -4.36 -3.61 7.32
CA VAL A 61 -4.07 -2.28 7.89
C VAL A 61 -3.44 -2.43 9.27
N THR A 62 -4.01 -3.31 10.10
CA THR A 62 -3.50 -3.59 11.45
C THR A 62 -2.08 -4.12 11.43
N ASN A 63 -1.77 -5.04 10.51
CA ASN A 63 -0.40 -5.55 10.33
C ASN A 63 0.58 -4.41 9.98
N ALA A 64 0.20 -3.48 9.08
CA ALA A 64 1.07 -2.36 8.75
C ALA A 64 1.29 -1.42 9.95
N ILE A 65 0.24 -1.14 10.74
CA ILE A 65 0.35 -0.38 11.98
C ILE A 65 1.29 -1.09 12.97
N CYS A 66 1.14 -2.40 13.15
CA CYS A 66 2.00 -3.19 14.04
C CYS A 66 3.48 -3.12 13.62
N ILE A 67 3.77 -3.21 12.32
CA ILE A 67 5.15 -3.11 11.79
C ILE A 67 5.75 -1.74 12.12
N VAL A 68 5.01 -0.65 11.89
CA VAL A 68 5.47 0.71 12.22
C VAL A 68 5.74 0.86 13.73
N VAL A 69 4.85 0.32 14.56
CA VAL A 69 5.01 0.36 16.02
C VAL A 69 6.21 -0.46 16.47
N LEU A 70 6.37 -1.71 16.00
CA LEU A 70 7.52 -2.56 16.32
C LEU A 70 8.83 -1.91 15.88
N PHE A 71 8.89 -1.32 14.69
CA PHE A 71 10.05 -0.56 14.23
C PHE A 71 10.38 0.60 15.18
N SER A 72 9.36 1.36 15.60
CA SER A 72 9.51 2.48 16.54
C SER A 72 9.97 2.00 17.93
N ILE A 73 9.50 0.84 18.39
CA ILE A 73 9.92 0.21 19.65
C ILE A 73 11.42 -0.14 19.60
N VAL A 74 11.88 -0.74 18.49
CA VAL A 74 13.31 -1.06 18.32
C VAL A 74 14.15 0.21 18.31
N PHE A 75 13.69 1.29 17.66
CA PHE A 75 14.32 2.60 17.77
C PHE A 75 14.46 3.06 19.22
N VAL A 76 13.38 3.00 20.01
CA VAL A 76 13.40 3.43 21.42
C VAL A 76 14.39 2.59 22.25
N TYR A 77 14.45 1.27 22.03
CA TYR A 77 15.44 0.41 22.69
C TYR A 77 16.88 0.75 22.33
N LEU A 78 17.16 1.02 21.05
CA LEU A 78 18.49 1.44 20.61
C LEU A 78 18.85 2.84 21.12
N TYR A 79 17.89 3.77 21.12
CA TYR A 79 18.08 5.15 21.59
C TYR A 79 18.40 5.20 23.10
N ASN A 80 17.67 4.42 23.90
CA ASN A 80 17.88 4.32 25.35
C ASN A 80 19.02 3.35 25.72
N GLN A 81 19.71 2.75 24.74
CA GLN A 81 20.79 1.76 24.94
C GLN A 81 20.36 0.56 25.80
N LEU A 82 19.09 0.16 25.71
CA LEU A 82 18.54 -1.00 26.42
C LEU A 82 18.88 -2.31 25.72
N VAL A 83 19.15 -2.25 24.41
CA VAL A 83 19.58 -3.38 23.59
C VAL A 83 20.79 -2.95 22.78
N ASP A 84 21.81 -3.80 22.72
CA ASP A 84 23.00 -3.54 21.91
C ASP A 84 22.69 -3.63 20.41
N ALA A 85 23.30 -2.76 19.62
CA ALA A 85 23.09 -2.72 18.17
C ALA A 85 23.50 -4.04 17.48
N ASN A 86 24.52 -4.75 17.99
CA ASN A 86 24.92 -6.04 17.43
C ASN A 86 23.84 -7.09 17.64
N THR A 87 23.18 -7.08 18.81
CA THR A 87 22.08 -7.99 19.11
C THR A 87 20.92 -7.79 18.14
N VAL A 88 20.50 -6.53 17.92
CA VAL A 88 19.45 -6.22 16.94
C VAL A 88 19.87 -6.66 15.53
N PHE A 89 21.10 -6.39 15.13
CA PHE A 89 21.62 -6.78 13.81
C PHE A 89 21.64 -8.29 13.60
N VAL A 90 22.09 -9.07 14.58
CA VAL A 90 22.12 -10.54 14.48
C VAL A 90 20.70 -11.10 14.36
N TYR A 91 19.75 -10.60 15.15
CA TYR A 91 18.35 -11.03 15.03
C TYR A 91 17.71 -10.58 13.73
N SER A 92 18.06 -9.40 13.20
CA SER A 92 17.57 -8.92 11.90
C SER A 92 18.11 -9.80 10.76
N CYS A 93 19.41 -10.12 10.76
CA CYS A 93 20.00 -11.07 9.82
C CYS A 93 19.36 -12.46 9.91
N ALA A 94 19.13 -12.98 11.12
CA ALA A 94 18.47 -14.27 11.31
C ALA A 94 17.03 -14.24 10.75
N GLY A 95 16.27 -13.18 11.04
CA GLY A 95 14.93 -12.96 10.50
C GLY A 95 14.92 -12.89 8.97
N SER A 96 15.85 -12.14 8.38
CA SER A 96 16.02 -12.03 6.93
C SER A 96 16.37 -13.37 6.27
N ILE A 97 17.24 -14.18 6.89
CA ILE A 97 17.56 -15.52 6.39
C ILE A 97 16.32 -16.43 6.44
N LEU A 98 15.59 -16.44 7.57
CA LEU A 98 14.36 -17.23 7.70
C LEU A 98 13.29 -16.80 6.69
N GLY A 99 13.11 -15.48 6.52
CA GLY A 99 12.20 -14.91 5.53
C GLY A 99 12.62 -15.27 4.09
N TYR A 100 13.92 -15.25 3.79
CA TYR A 100 14.46 -15.68 2.50
C TYR A 100 14.17 -17.15 2.23
N LEU A 101 14.41 -18.03 3.20
CA LEU A 101 14.14 -19.46 3.06
C LEU A 101 12.64 -19.72 2.83
N TRP A 102 11.76 -19.03 3.56
CA TRP A 102 10.31 -19.12 3.40
C TRP A 102 9.82 -18.60 2.04
N TYR A 103 10.38 -17.47 1.58
CA TYR A 103 10.08 -16.93 0.27
C TYR A 103 10.56 -17.89 -0.83
N ARG A 104 11.77 -18.43 -0.67
CA ARG A 104 12.38 -19.31 -1.66
C ARG A 104 11.71 -20.68 -1.73
N SER A 105 11.17 -21.20 -0.62
CA SER A 105 10.43 -22.45 -0.62
C SER A 105 9.13 -22.39 -1.43
N GLN A 106 8.59 -21.20 -1.66
CA GLN A 106 7.36 -21.01 -2.43
C GLN A 106 7.61 -20.64 -3.90
N SER A 107 8.83 -20.22 -4.24
CA SER A 107 9.17 -19.74 -5.58
C SER A 107 9.68 -20.85 -6.50
N ASP A 108 9.17 -20.92 -7.72
CA ASP A 108 9.65 -21.87 -8.73
C ASP A 108 11.04 -21.48 -9.29
N PHE A 109 11.87 -22.49 -9.54
CA PHE A 109 13.26 -22.33 -9.99
C PHE A 109 13.37 -22.28 -11.53
N GLN A 110 12.83 -21.24 -12.15
CA GLN A 110 12.83 -21.13 -13.61
C GLN A 110 14.24 -21.05 -14.23
N ASN A 111 15.22 -20.45 -13.54
CA ASN A 111 16.60 -20.25 -14.03
C ASN A 111 17.66 -21.08 -13.28
N GLY A 112 17.24 -22.09 -12.51
CA GLY A 112 18.11 -22.89 -11.64
C GLY A 112 18.40 -22.24 -10.28
N TYR A 113 18.74 -23.07 -9.29
CA TYR A 113 18.94 -22.64 -7.89
C TYR A 113 20.10 -21.65 -7.73
N TRP A 114 21.27 -21.99 -8.26
CA TRP A 114 22.52 -21.27 -8.00
C TRP A 114 22.56 -19.86 -8.60
N THR A 115 22.00 -19.67 -9.80
CA THR A 115 21.97 -18.36 -10.47
C THR A 115 21.17 -17.33 -9.67
N CYS A 116 20.03 -17.74 -9.13
CA CYS A 116 19.22 -16.90 -8.25
C CYS A 116 19.93 -16.62 -6.93
N PHE A 117 20.51 -17.66 -6.30
CA PHE A 117 21.26 -17.48 -5.05
C PHE A 117 22.39 -16.46 -5.21
N TYR A 118 23.20 -16.56 -6.28
CA TYR A 118 24.26 -15.58 -6.54
C TYR A 118 23.72 -14.17 -6.79
N ARG A 119 22.59 -14.04 -7.49
CA ARG A 119 21.93 -12.74 -7.71
C ARG A 119 21.48 -12.13 -6.39
N ASP A 120 20.79 -12.89 -5.56
CA ASP A 120 20.22 -12.42 -4.31
C ASP A 120 21.34 -12.10 -3.30
N ALA A 121 22.35 -12.98 -3.18
CA ALA A 121 23.53 -12.76 -2.35
C ALA A 121 24.32 -11.52 -2.78
N ARG A 122 24.47 -11.29 -4.09
CA ARG A 122 25.09 -10.06 -4.62
C ARG A 122 24.30 -8.82 -4.21
N MET A 123 22.97 -8.85 -4.29
CA MET A 123 22.13 -7.71 -3.87
C MET A 123 22.26 -7.44 -2.37
N VAL A 124 22.24 -8.47 -1.53
CA VAL A 124 22.45 -8.34 -0.08
C VAL A 124 23.84 -7.78 0.22
N ALA A 125 24.89 -8.28 -0.44
CA ALA A 125 26.25 -7.78 -0.25
C ALA A 125 26.40 -6.31 -0.65
N ILE A 126 25.81 -5.91 -1.78
CA ILE A 126 25.79 -4.50 -2.22
C ILE A 126 25.03 -3.65 -1.19
N PHE A 127 23.85 -4.10 -0.75
CA PHE A 127 23.05 -3.38 0.22
C PHE A 127 23.78 -3.17 1.56
N LEU A 128 24.36 -4.23 2.13
CA LEU A 128 25.08 -4.15 3.40
C LEU A 128 26.34 -3.27 3.27
N SER A 129 27.12 -3.43 2.20
CA SER A 129 28.35 -2.65 2.01
C SER A 129 28.07 -1.16 1.79
N VAL A 130 27.16 -0.81 0.87
CA VAL A 130 26.78 0.58 0.58
C VAL A 130 26.05 1.20 1.77
N GLY A 131 25.13 0.46 2.39
CA GLY A 131 24.39 0.91 3.58
C GLY A 131 25.33 1.22 4.74
N PHE A 132 26.31 0.34 5.01
CA PHE A 132 27.28 0.57 6.07
C PHE A 132 28.19 1.77 5.77
N ALA A 133 28.70 1.86 4.54
CA ALA A 133 29.56 2.98 4.12
C ALA A 133 28.85 4.34 4.14
N SER A 134 27.55 4.36 3.80
CA SER A 134 26.73 5.58 3.81
C SER A 134 26.12 5.91 5.17
N SER A 135 26.16 4.99 6.14
CA SER A 135 25.57 5.18 7.47
C SER A 135 26.04 6.44 8.22
N PRO A 136 27.32 6.87 8.16
CA PRO A 136 27.72 8.11 8.84
C PRO A 136 27.06 9.34 8.23
N ILE A 137 26.91 9.36 6.89
CA ILE A 137 26.28 10.46 6.16
C ILE A 137 24.78 10.51 6.47
N LEU A 138 24.10 9.36 6.47
CA LEU A 138 22.67 9.27 6.77
C LEU A 138 22.36 9.65 8.23
N LYS A 139 23.25 9.30 9.18
CA LYS A 139 23.15 9.76 10.56
C LYS A 139 23.28 11.28 10.67
N THR A 140 24.28 11.88 10.01
CA THR A 140 24.56 13.32 10.19
C THR A 140 23.61 14.22 9.41
N LEU A 141 22.90 13.70 8.40
CA LEU A 141 22.03 14.47 7.50
C LEU A 141 21.00 15.35 8.22
N THR A 142 20.37 14.80 9.26
CA THR A 142 19.31 15.50 10.02
C THR A 142 19.74 15.77 11.46
N GLU A 143 21.05 15.68 11.74
CA GLU A 143 21.56 15.79 13.10
C GLU A 143 21.41 17.20 13.70
N THR A 144 21.44 18.23 12.85
CA THR A 144 21.33 19.64 13.26
C THR A 144 19.89 20.09 13.54
N ILE A 145 18.88 19.31 13.15
CA ILE A 145 17.47 19.61 13.39
C ILE A 145 17.13 19.26 14.84
N SER A 146 16.23 20.01 15.48
CA SER A 146 15.77 19.75 16.84
C SER A 146 15.08 18.37 16.97
N THR A 147 15.24 17.75 18.14
CA THR A 147 14.67 16.42 18.45
C THR A 147 13.15 16.39 18.33
N ASP A 148 12.47 17.42 18.81
CA ASP A 148 10.99 17.47 18.78
C ASP A 148 10.46 17.52 17.33
N THR A 149 11.13 18.31 16.48
CA THR A 149 10.81 18.37 15.05
C THR A 149 11.08 17.04 14.38
N ILE A 150 12.18 16.35 14.73
CA ILE A 150 12.49 15.02 14.19
C ILE A 150 11.39 14.01 14.54
N TYR A 151 10.95 13.96 15.80
CA TYR A 151 9.86 13.07 16.20
C TYR A 151 8.54 13.41 15.52
N ALA A 152 8.19 14.70 15.42
CA ALA A 152 6.99 15.14 14.70
C ALA A 152 7.03 14.75 13.22
N MET A 153 8.16 14.98 12.54
CA MET A 153 8.36 14.62 11.14
C MET A 153 8.31 13.11 10.94
N THR A 154 8.92 12.32 11.82
CA THR A 154 8.83 10.86 11.76
C THR A 154 7.39 10.39 11.90
N VAL A 155 6.63 10.89 12.88
CA VAL A 155 5.21 10.50 13.05
C VAL A 155 4.41 10.85 11.79
N PHE A 156 4.58 12.06 11.26
CA PHE A 156 3.92 12.47 10.03
C PHE A 156 4.27 11.57 8.83
N MET A 157 5.54 11.19 8.69
CA MET A 157 6.01 10.34 7.61
C MET A 157 5.57 8.89 7.75
N MET A 158 5.48 8.37 8.98
CA MET A 158 4.89 7.06 9.25
C MET A 158 3.38 7.05 8.97
N LEU A 159 2.67 8.16 9.25
CA LEU A 159 1.26 8.31 8.87
C LEU A 159 1.10 8.37 7.35
N LEU A 160 1.94 9.14 6.64
CA LEU A 160 1.96 9.15 5.17
C LEU A 160 2.23 7.75 4.60
N HIS A 161 3.20 7.02 5.17
CA HIS A 161 3.45 5.64 4.81
C HIS A 161 2.18 4.79 4.93
N LEU A 162 1.50 4.84 6.09
CA LEU A 162 0.29 4.06 6.35
C LEU A 162 -0.88 4.45 5.45
N CYS A 163 -1.05 5.73 5.10
CA CYS A 163 -2.13 6.22 4.24
C CYS A 163 -1.96 5.82 2.77
N PHE A 164 -0.73 5.89 2.24
CA PHE A 164 -0.46 5.65 0.81
C PHE A 164 0.00 4.23 0.49
N LYS A 165 0.15 3.38 1.51
CA LYS A 165 0.51 1.97 1.33
C LYS A 165 -0.61 1.25 0.58
N ASP A 166 -0.21 0.38 -0.35
CA ASP A 166 -1.15 -0.50 -1.02
C ASP A 166 -1.56 -1.66 -0.09
N TYR A 167 -2.87 -1.75 0.19
CA TYR A 167 -3.48 -2.83 0.98
C TYR A 167 -4.25 -3.84 0.10
N GLY A 168 -4.08 -3.78 -1.22
CA GLY A 168 -4.86 -4.48 -2.23
C GLY A 168 -6.10 -3.69 -2.66
N VAL A 169 -5.98 -2.36 -2.75
CA VAL A 169 -7.06 -1.44 -3.18
C VAL A 169 -6.64 -0.78 -4.49
N SER A 170 -7.59 -0.33 -5.30
CA SER A 170 -7.34 0.27 -6.62
C SER A 170 -6.18 1.29 -6.61
N PRO A 171 -5.28 1.27 -7.62
CA PRO A 171 -4.11 2.15 -7.72
C PRO A 171 -4.40 3.65 -7.71
N ALA A 172 -5.65 4.05 -7.98
CA ALA A 172 -6.04 5.46 -8.08
C ALA A 172 -5.89 6.25 -6.76
N LEU A 173 -5.84 5.57 -5.61
CA LEU A 173 -5.75 6.19 -4.28
C LEU A 173 -4.40 5.96 -3.57
N VAL A 174 -3.59 5.02 -4.06
CA VAL A 174 -2.38 4.55 -3.37
C VAL A 174 -1.13 4.81 -4.21
N SER A 175 -0.02 5.13 -3.55
CA SER A 175 1.26 5.34 -4.22
C SER A 175 2.34 4.60 -3.44
N SER A 176 2.68 3.40 -3.92
CA SER A 176 3.70 2.54 -3.30
C SER A 176 5.04 3.25 -3.15
N SER A 177 5.43 4.06 -4.15
CA SER A 177 6.66 4.85 -4.11
C SER A 177 6.62 5.94 -3.03
N LEU A 178 5.51 6.68 -2.92
CA LEU A 178 5.35 7.71 -1.88
C LEU A 178 5.37 7.09 -0.49
N SER A 179 4.64 5.98 -0.31
CA SER A 179 4.59 5.24 0.95
C SER A 179 5.96 4.74 1.38
N PHE A 180 6.72 4.14 0.46
CA PHE A 180 8.07 3.65 0.72
C PHE A 180 9.03 4.80 1.08
N ASN A 181 9.06 5.86 0.26
CA ASN A 181 9.93 7.01 0.50
C ASN A 181 9.63 7.69 1.84
N ALA A 182 8.35 7.79 2.23
CA ALA A 182 7.96 8.34 3.52
C ALA A 182 8.50 7.49 4.69
N ALA A 183 8.36 6.16 4.63
CA ALA A 183 8.89 5.27 5.68
C ALA A 183 10.41 5.35 5.81
N ILE A 184 11.14 5.36 4.69
CA ILE A 184 12.61 5.49 4.70
C ILE A 184 13.03 6.86 5.23
N PHE A 185 12.39 7.94 4.79
CA PHE A 185 12.70 9.27 5.30
C PHE A 185 12.44 9.39 6.81
N GLY A 186 11.30 8.87 7.30
CA GLY A 186 11.01 8.82 8.73
C GLY A 186 12.04 8.02 9.52
N SER A 187 12.56 6.94 8.93
CA SER A 187 13.63 6.10 9.51
C SER A 187 14.98 6.83 9.55
N ILE A 188 15.32 7.61 8.52
CA ILE A 188 16.52 8.47 8.47
C ILE A 188 16.45 9.57 9.53
N CYS A 189 15.30 10.21 9.69
CA CYS A 189 15.08 11.20 10.76
C CYS A 189 15.41 10.60 12.14
N LEU A 190 14.89 9.40 12.44
CA LEU A 190 15.20 8.69 13.68
C LEU A 190 16.67 8.29 13.78
N ALA A 191 17.28 7.79 12.69
CA ALA A 191 18.66 7.33 12.65
C ALA A 191 19.66 8.41 13.13
N SER A 192 19.37 9.69 12.86
CA SER A 192 20.19 10.84 13.29
C SER A 192 20.28 11.05 14.81
N ARG A 193 19.42 10.38 15.59
CA ARG A 193 19.37 10.48 17.06
C ARG A 193 20.13 9.35 17.76
N LEU A 194 20.61 8.35 17.03
CA LEU A 194 21.28 7.20 17.64
C LEU A 194 22.75 7.53 17.93
N ALA A 195 23.32 6.84 18.92
CA ALA A 195 24.63 7.15 19.47
C ALA A 195 25.79 7.00 18.46
N SER A 196 25.75 5.99 17.57
CA SER A 196 26.82 5.75 16.60
C SER A 196 26.30 5.48 15.19
N SER A 197 27.18 5.64 14.18
CA SER A 197 26.86 5.31 12.79
C SER A 197 26.47 3.84 12.62
N PHE A 198 27.02 2.94 13.45
CA PHE A 198 26.61 1.54 13.44
C PHE A 198 25.16 1.35 13.91
N HIS A 199 24.73 2.05 14.96
CA HIS A 199 23.34 2.03 15.40
C HIS A 199 22.40 2.53 14.29
N ALA A 200 22.79 3.62 13.60
CA ALA A 200 22.05 4.15 12.46
C ALA A 200 21.98 3.14 11.31
N PHE A 201 23.09 2.47 10.97
CA PHE A 201 23.12 1.40 9.96
C PHE A 201 22.15 0.27 10.29
N VAL A 202 22.15 -0.22 11.54
CA VAL A 202 21.28 -1.31 11.98
C VAL A 202 19.80 -0.90 11.89
N LEU A 203 19.44 0.29 12.36
CA LEU A 203 18.06 0.79 12.26
C LEU A 203 17.62 0.97 10.81
N LEU A 204 18.47 1.52 9.94
CA LEU A 204 18.14 1.72 8.52
C LEU A 204 18.05 0.39 7.77
N SER A 205 18.89 -0.59 8.09
CA SER A 205 18.76 -1.96 7.56
C SER A 205 17.42 -2.57 7.97
N LEU A 206 17.06 -2.45 9.25
CA LEU A 206 15.78 -2.91 9.76
C LEU A 206 14.59 -2.18 9.11
N SER A 207 14.74 -0.91 8.72
CA SER A 207 13.67 -0.18 8.02
C SER A 207 13.36 -0.80 6.64
N VAL A 208 14.39 -1.24 5.92
CA VAL A 208 14.23 -1.93 4.63
C VAL A 208 13.60 -3.30 4.85
N GLU A 209 14.04 -4.04 5.89
CA GLU A 209 13.41 -5.30 6.27
C GLU A 209 11.93 -5.13 6.63
N ALA A 210 11.60 -4.13 7.46
CA ALA A 210 10.25 -3.88 7.97
C ALA A 210 9.29 -3.33 6.90
N PHE A 211 9.75 -2.42 6.03
CA PHE A 211 8.88 -1.70 5.09
C PHE A 211 8.96 -2.21 3.64
N VAL A 212 9.92 -3.08 3.31
CA VAL A 212 10.06 -3.67 1.96
C VAL A 212 9.94 -5.19 2.00
N LEU A 213 10.84 -5.87 2.72
CA LEU A 213 10.91 -7.33 2.67
C LEU A 213 9.73 -7.99 3.41
N LEU A 214 9.39 -7.50 4.59
CA LEU A 214 8.32 -8.05 5.41
C LEU A 214 6.93 -7.91 4.74
N PRO A 215 6.55 -6.76 4.13
CA PRO A 215 5.31 -6.65 3.38
C PRO A 215 5.20 -7.66 2.24
N LEU A 216 6.29 -7.95 1.52
CA LEU A 216 6.31 -8.98 0.47
C LEU A 216 5.98 -10.37 1.04
N LEU A 217 6.55 -10.71 2.18
CA LEU A 217 6.25 -11.97 2.89
C LEU A 217 4.79 -12.03 3.36
N MET A 218 4.25 -10.88 3.79
CA MET A 218 2.92 -10.76 4.37
C MET A 218 1.78 -10.74 3.35
N VAL A 219 2.06 -10.69 2.04
CA VAL A 219 1.01 -10.79 1.01
C VAL A 219 0.26 -12.12 1.13
N GLU A 220 0.98 -13.24 1.20
CA GLU A 220 0.37 -14.56 1.37
C GLU A 220 0.18 -14.90 2.86
N ALA A 221 1.20 -14.69 3.68
CA ALA A 221 1.18 -15.05 5.10
C ALA A 221 0.14 -14.23 5.89
N GLY A 222 -0.05 -12.96 5.55
CA GLY A 222 -0.99 -12.05 6.20
C GLY A 222 -2.47 -12.36 5.96
N ARG A 223 -2.79 -13.35 5.10
CA ARG A 223 -4.16 -13.88 4.96
C ARG A 223 -4.57 -14.77 6.13
N SER A 224 -3.61 -15.29 6.88
CA SER A 224 -3.85 -16.13 8.05
C SER A 224 -4.17 -15.28 9.28
N LEU A 225 -5.34 -15.53 9.89
CA LEU A 225 -5.72 -14.90 11.17
C LEU A 225 -4.74 -15.25 12.30
N CYS A 226 -4.12 -16.43 12.27
CA CYS A 226 -3.15 -16.82 13.28
C CYS A 226 -1.92 -15.91 13.26
N ILE A 227 -1.43 -15.56 12.06
CA ILE A 227 -0.27 -14.68 11.90
C ILE A 227 -0.63 -13.26 12.33
N LEU A 228 -1.82 -12.77 11.98
CA LEU A 228 -2.32 -11.47 12.46
C LEU A 228 -2.36 -11.41 14.00
N ILE A 229 -2.95 -12.41 14.65
CA ILE A 229 -3.04 -12.46 16.12
C ILE A 229 -1.65 -12.54 16.76
N LEU A 230 -0.73 -13.30 16.16
CA LEU A 230 0.66 -13.40 16.61
C LEU A 230 1.39 -12.05 16.53
N VAL A 231 1.25 -11.33 15.41
CA VAL A 231 1.90 -10.02 15.24
C VAL A 231 1.31 -9.01 16.23
N ILE A 232 0.00 -9.00 16.43
CA ILE A 232 -0.66 -8.14 17.42
C ILE A 232 -0.17 -8.47 18.84
N SER A 233 -0.11 -9.74 19.21
CA SER A 233 0.29 -10.15 20.57
C SER A 233 1.75 -9.79 20.86
N VAL A 234 2.65 -10.02 19.91
CA VAL A 234 4.06 -9.60 20.00
C VAL A 234 4.16 -8.08 20.14
N THR A 235 3.38 -7.32 19.36
CA THR A 235 3.41 -5.85 19.41
C THR A 235 2.89 -5.32 20.75
N ILE A 236 1.79 -5.88 21.27
CA ILE A 236 1.25 -5.52 22.59
C ILE A 236 2.27 -5.84 23.70
N GLY A 237 2.88 -7.03 23.67
CA GLY A 237 3.88 -7.42 24.65
C GLY A 237 5.12 -6.51 24.64
N ALA A 238 5.61 -6.18 23.44
CA ALA A 238 6.74 -5.27 23.27
C ALA A 238 6.41 -3.83 23.69
N LEU A 239 5.20 -3.35 23.41
CA LEU A 239 4.80 -1.99 23.81
C LEU A 239 4.55 -1.90 25.31
N TRP A 240 4.01 -2.96 25.92
CA TRP A 240 3.76 -3.03 27.37
C TRP A 240 5.04 -2.91 28.20
N SER A 241 6.14 -3.49 27.73
CA SER A 241 7.43 -3.37 28.42
C SER A 241 8.04 -1.97 28.35
N LEU A 242 7.60 -1.13 27.39
CA LEU A 242 8.01 0.27 27.29
C LEU A 242 7.09 1.21 28.07
N SER A 243 5.78 1.13 27.85
CA SER A 243 4.82 2.06 28.41
C SER A 243 3.39 1.48 28.43
N PRO A 244 2.88 1.07 29.61
CA PRO A 244 1.50 0.62 29.76
C PRO A 244 0.43 1.57 29.20
N PRO A 245 0.48 2.91 29.39
CA PRO A 245 -0.54 3.79 28.84
C PRO A 245 -0.53 3.81 27.30
N MET A 246 0.65 3.75 26.66
CA MET A 246 0.73 3.67 25.18
C MET A 246 0.12 2.36 24.67
N THR A 247 0.31 1.26 25.40
CA THR A 247 -0.31 -0.02 25.07
C THR A 247 -1.83 0.04 25.14
N VAL A 248 -2.40 0.73 26.13
CA VAL A 248 -3.86 0.91 26.21
C VAL A 248 -4.39 1.67 25.00
N PHE A 249 -3.76 2.78 24.61
CA PHE A 249 -4.14 3.52 23.40
C PHE A 249 -4.01 2.68 22.13
N PHE A 250 -2.96 1.89 22.02
CA PHE A 250 -2.74 0.99 20.90
C PHE A 250 -3.80 -0.12 20.81
N VAL A 251 -4.17 -0.73 21.93
CA VAL A 251 -5.25 -1.73 21.99
C VAL A 251 -6.59 -1.11 21.59
N LEU A 252 -6.90 0.09 22.08
CA LEU A 252 -8.12 0.81 21.68
C LEU A 252 -8.13 1.10 20.17
N LEU A 253 -7.00 1.51 19.59
CA LEU A 253 -6.85 1.72 18.15
C LEU A 253 -7.08 0.42 17.36
N ILE A 254 -6.48 -0.70 17.77
CA ILE A 254 -6.68 -2.00 17.12
C ILE A 254 -8.14 -2.45 17.21
N CYS A 255 -8.78 -2.30 18.38
CA CYS A 255 -10.20 -2.61 18.54
C CYS A 255 -11.07 -1.75 17.62
N PHE A 256 -10.76 -0.45 17.50
CA PHE A 256 -11.44 0.43 16.57
C PHE A 256 -11.27 -0.02 15.11
N VAL A 257 -10.03 -0.28 14.67
CA VAL A 257 -9.74 -0.68 13.29
C VAL A 257 -10.32 -2.05 12.93
N ASN A 258 -10.32 -3.04 13.83
CA ASN A 258 -10.74 -4.41 13.50
C ASN A 258 -12.20 -4.73 13.82
N LEU A 259 -12.87 -3.92 14.65
CA LEU A 259 -14.28 -4.14 15.01
C LEU A 259 -15.16 -3.03 14.46
N ILE A 260 -14.85 -1.78 14.80
CA ILE A 260 -15.72 -0.63 14.48
C ILE A 260 -15.67 -0.33 12.98
N CYS A 261 -14.48 -0.26 12.37
CA CYS A 261 -14.36 0.03 10.94
C CYS A 261 -15.03 -1.02 10.03
N PRO A 262 -14.86 -2.34 10.22
CA PRO A 262 -15.57 -3.35 9.44
C PRO A 262 -17.10 -3.26 9.60
N ILE A 263 -17.60 -3.02 10.82
CA ILE A 263 -19.04 -2.86 11.05
C ILE A 263 -19.58 -1.64 10.31
N TRP A 264 -18.90 -0.50 10.38
CA TRP A 264 -19.27 0.69 9.62
C TRP A 264 -19.19 0.47 8.11
N PHE A 265 -18.13 -0.18 7.64
CA PHE A 265 -17.95 -0.51 6.23
C PHE A 265 -19.12 -1.35 5.70
N LEU A 266 -19.52 -2.42 6.41
CA LEU A 266 -20.67 -3.23 6.03
C LEU A 266 -21.98 -2.46 6.04
N LYS A 267 -22.19 -1.59 7.03
CA LYS A 267 -23.38 -0.74 7.11
C LYS A 267 -23.48 0.23 5.93
N TRP A 268 -22.35 0.79 5.51
CA TRP A 268 -22.31 1.79 4.44
C TRP A 268 -22.25 1.17 3.05
N GLN A 269 -21.81 -0.08 2.91
CA GLN A 269 -21.82 -0.81 1.64
C GLN A 269 -23.19 -0.84 0.96
N ILE A 270 -24.28 -0.77 1.73
CA ILE A 270 -25.68 -0.74 1.23
C ILE A 270 -25.94 0.50 0.35
N HIS A 271 -25.20 1.61 0.56
CA HIS A 271 -25.37 2.86 -0.18
C HIS A 271 -24.47 2.94 -1.43
N LYS A 272 -23.81 1.84 -1.81
CA LYS A 272 -22.97 1.82 -3.00
C LYS A 272 -23.86 1.77 -4.24
N GLU A 273 -23.82 2.83 -5.02
CA GLU A 273 -24.50 2.92 -6.31
C GLU A 273 -23.47 2.83 -7.43
N ASN A 274 -23.69 1.93 -8.38
CA ASN A 274 -22.92 1.88 -9.62
C ASN A 274 -23.86 2.03 -10.81
N ILE A 275 -23.46 2.81 -11.82
CA ILE A 275 -24.30 3.09 -12.98
C ILE A 275 -23.56 2.58 -14.21
N TYR A 276 -24.20 1.65 -14.92
CA TYR A 276 -23.78 1.15 -16.20
C TYR A 276 -24.73 1.67 -17.28
N GLY A 277 -24.25 1.83 -18.49
CA GLY A 277 -25.12 2.16 -19.61
C GLY A 277 -24.46 1.92 -20.95
N PRO A 278 -25.11 2.35 -22.04
CA PRO A 278 -24.64 2.08 -23.39
C PRO A 278 -23.49 2.99 -23.85
N TRP A 279 -22.90 3.80 -22.98
CA TRP A 279 -21.69 4.56 -23.30
C TRP A 279 -20.44 3.70 -23.07
N ASP A 280 -19.36 4.01 -23.76
CA ASP A 280 -18.08 3.33 -23.51
C ASP A 280 -17.53 3.85 -22.17
N GLU A 281 -17.54 2.98 -21.17
CA GLU A 281 -16.87 3.26 -19.90
C GLU A 281 -15.37 3.30 -20.13
N ALA A 282 -14.71 4.35 -19.65
CA ALA A 282 -13.26 4.42 -19.68
C ALA A 282 -12.71 3.35 -18.74
N VAL A 283 -12.27 2.22 -19.31
CA VAL A 283 -11.51 1.21 -18.58
C VAL A 283 -10.10 1.74 -18.46
N VAL A 284 -9.69 2.09 -17.25
CA VAL A 284 -8.28 2.42 -16.97
C VAL A 284 -7.54 1.08 -16.91
N GLU A 285 -6.95 0.69 -18.03
CA GLU A 285 -6.00 -0.42 -18.05
C GLU A 285 -4.70 0.05 -17.38
N ASP A 286 -4.22 -0.73 -16.42
CA ASP A 286 -2.90 -0.48 -15.83
C ASP A 286 -1.85 -0.52 -16.95
N ALA A 287 -0.98 0.49 -16.99
CA ALA A 287 0.03 0.63 -18.05
C ALA A 287 0.94 -0.61 -18.21
N ASP A 288 1.03 -1.44 -17.16
CA ASP A 288 1.80 -2.68 -17.13
C ASP A 288 1.14 -3.83 -17.93
N ASN A 289 -0.18 -3.78 -18.17
CA ASN A 289 -0.92 -4.79 -18.94
C ASN A 289 -0.93 -4.54 -20.46
N ILE A 290 -0.38 -3.40 -20.91
CA ILE A 290 -0.40 -2.99 -22.33
C ILE A 290 0.82 -3.55 -23.07
N VAL A 291 1.78 -4.15 -22.35
CA VAL A 291 3.08 -4.62 -22.90
C VAL A 291 3.22 -6.15 -22.87
N SER A 292 2.17 -6.91 -22.51
CA SER A 292 2.18 -8.38 -22.58
C SER A 292 1.47 -8.91 -23.83
#